data_AF-A0A9E1GIX1-F1
#
_entry.id   AF-A0A9E1GIX1-F1
#
_cell.length_a   1.000
_cell.length_b   1.000
_cell.length_c   1.000
_cell.angle_alpha   90.00
_cell.angle_beta   90.00
_cell.angle_gamma   90.00
#
_symmetry.space_group_name_H-M   'P 1'
#
loop_
_entity.id
_entity.type
_entity.pdbx_description
1 polymer ?
#
loop_
_entity_poly.entity_id
_entity_poly.type
_entity_poly.pdbx_seq_one_letter_code
_entity_poly.pdbx_strand_id
1 'polypeptide(L)'
;MDIRIARTDRAIEQAFMELREKNPLEKIKIKDLCAMACINKSTFYAHYEDIYALANALENKLIDSILASVPRTNDSVALHQAETLTRELFHAFMQNQRAVNILFSGSRQGIFANSIEKGLRQRFEEADPTFAADLNRGILLSFCVQGCFYAFANNSSRMDEGKLVELLGAIAKAAQSIEF
;
A
#
# COMPACT_ATOMS: atom_id res chain seq x y z
N MET A 1 -12.97 10.94 -19.89
CA MET A 1 -13.76 10.14 -18.91
C MET A 1 -15.08 10.85 -18.68
N ASP A 2 -16.22 10.17 -18.85
CA ASP A 2 -17.55 10.78 -18.64
C ASP A 2 -17.72 11.13 -17.15
N ILE A 3 -18.13 12.37 -16.86
CA ILE A 3 -18.37 12.88 -15.51
C ILE A 3 -19.38 12.00 -14.75
N ARG A 4 -20.35 11.41 -15.47
CA ARG A 4 -21.34 10.49 -14.89
C ARG A 4 -20.69 9.21 -14.40
N ILE A 5 -19.79 8.63 -15.19
CA ILE A 5 -19.05 7.41 -14.82
C ILE A 5 -18.22 7.68 -13.57
N ALA A 6 -17.44 8.77 -13.56
CA ALA A 6 -16.59 9.11 -12.42
C ALA A 6 -17.39 9.40 -11.13
N ARG A 7 -18.59 9.97 -11.25
CA ARG A 7 -19.48 10.18 -10.09
C ARG A 7 -20.02 8.87 -9.54
N THR A 8 -20.39 7.94 -10.42
CA THR A 8 -20.86 6.60 -10.03
C THR A 8 -19.73 5.80 -9.37
N ASP A 9 -18.52 5.82 -9.93
CA ASP A 9 -17.35 5.16 -9.34
C ASP A 9 -17.12 5.66 -7.92
N ARG A 10 -17.08 6.98 -7.70
CA ARG A 10 -16.90 7.55 -6.36
C ARG A 10 -17.97 7.10 -5.37
N ALA A 11 -19.23 6.99 -5.80
CA ALA A 11 -20.31 6.52 -4.93
C ALA A 11 -20.12 5.03 -4.56
N ILE A 12 -19.71 4.20 -5.52
CA ILE A 12 -19.38 2.79 -5.30
C ILE A 12 -18.19 2.64 -4.35
N GLU A 13 -17.10 3.37 -4.60
CA GLU A 13 -15.89 3.35 -3.78
C GLU A 13 -16.20 3.76 -2.33
N GLN A 14 -16.96 4.83 -2.13
CA GLN A 14 -17.35 5.30 -0.80
C GLN A 14 -18.20 4.27 -0.04
N ALA A 15 -19.23 3.72 -0.69
CA ALA A 15 -20.08 2.68 -0.10
C ALA A 15 -19.28 1.41 0.26
N PHE A 16 -18.33 1.04 -0.59
CA PHE A 16 -17.44 -0.08 -0.32
C PHE A 16 -16.57 0.16 0.91
N MET A 17 -15.93 1.33 1.02
CA MET A 17 -15.08 1.67 2.17
C MET A 17 -15.86 1.63 3.49
N GLU A 18 -17.08 2.16 3.51
CA GLU A 18 -17.96 2.14 4.69
C GLU A 18 -18.41 0.72 5.08
N LEU A 19 -18.72 -0.12 4.10
CA LEU A 19 -19.08 -1.52 4.36
C LEU A 19 -17.88 -2.34 4.82
N ARG A 20 -16.71 -2.11 4.23
CA ARG A 20 -15.46 -2.82 4.50
C ARG A 20 -14.87 -2.49 5.86
N GLU A 21 -15.08 -1.27 6.34
CA GLU A 21 -14.72 -0.85 7.71
C GLU A 21 -15.49 -1.66 8.77
N LYS A 22 -16.71 -2.11 8.46
CA LYS A 22 -17.60 -2.82 9.39
C LYS A 22 -17.65 -4.33 9.17
N ASN A 23 -17.26 -4.81 7.99
CA ASN A 23 -17.42 -6.20 7.58
C ASN A 23 -16.16 -6.74 6.88
N PRO A 24 -15.81 -8.02 7.10
CA PRO A 24 -14.88 -8.73 6.24
C PRO A 24 -15.36 -8.68 4.77
N LEU A 25 -14.41 -8.65 3.83
CA LEU A 25 -14.70 -8.55 2.39
C LEU A 25 -15.70 -9.62 1.92
N GLU A 26 -15.52 -10.86 2.39
CA GLU A 26 -16.31 -12.03 2.00
C GLU A 26 -17.78 -11.93 2.44
N LYS A 27 -18.09 -11.02 3.38
CA LYS A 27 -19.45 -10.79 3.89
C LYS A 27 -20.15 -9.61 3.21
N ILE A 28 -19.44 -8.82 2.40
CA ILE A 28 -20.04 -7.67 1.71
C ILE A 28 -20.90 -8.16 0.55
N LYS A 29 -22.20 -7.82 0.57
CA LYS A 29 -23.14 -8.19 -0.48
C LYS A 29 -23.30 -7.03 -1.47
N ILE A 30 -23.28 -7.35 -2.77
CA ILE A 30 -23.54 -6.38 -3.85
C ILE A 30 -24.87 -5.64 -3.65
N LYS A 31 -25.91 -6.31 -3.11
CA LYS A 31 -27.20 -5.68 -2.81
C LYS A 31 -27.05 -4.51 -1.82
N ASP A 32 -26.30 -4.73 -0.75
CA ASP A 32 -26.16 -3.75 0.34
C ASP A 32 -25.27 -2.59 -0.11
N LEU A 33 -24.22 -2.89 -0.88
CA LEU A 33 -23.39 -1.90 -1.54
C LEU A 33 -24.19 -1.03 -2.50
N CYS A 34 -24.99 -1.64 -3.39
CA CYS A 34 -25.82 -0.90 -4.35
C CYS A 34 -26.84 0.00 -3.65
N ALA A 35 -27.46 -0.49 -2.57
CA ALA A 35 -28.40 0.30 -1.78
C ALA A 35 -27.72 1.52 -1.14
N MET A 36 -26.51 1.35 -0.61
CA MET A 36 -25.73 2.42 0.01
C MET A 36 -25.21 3.44 -1.00
N ALA A 37 -24.77 2.99 -2.18
CA ALA A 37 -24.32 3.85 -3.27
C ALA A 37 -25.49 4.48 -4.07
N CYS A 38 -26.75 4.16 -3.73
CA CYS A 38 -27.95 4.60 -4.45
C CYS A 38 -27.92 4.27 -5.96
N ILE A 39 -27.50 3.04 -6.30
CA ILE A 39 -27.44 2.55 -7.69
C ILE A 39 -28.13 1.20 -7.86
N ASN A 40 -28.41 0.83 -9.11
CA ASN A 40 -28.91 -0.50 -9.44
C ASN A 40 -27.75 -1.50 -9.59
N LYS A 41 -28.04 -2.80 -9.42
CA LYS A 41 -27.04 -3.87 -9.64
C LYS A 41 -26.47 -3.87 -11.06
N SER A 42 -27.29 -3.60 -12.07
CA SER A 42 -26.82 -3.49 -13.46
C SER A 42 -25.82 -2.36 -13.63
N THR A 43 -25.98 -1.26 -12.90
CA THR A 43 -25.01 -0.16 -12.86
C THR A 43 -23.71 -0.61 -12.19
N PHE A 44 -23.76 -1.32 -11.05
CA PHE A 44 -22.55 -1.86 -10.45
C PHE A 44 -21.79 -2.77 -11.41
N TYR A 45 -22.48 -3.73 -12.05
CA TYR A 45 -21.86 -4.70 -12.96
C TYR A 45 -21.36 -4.09 -14.27
N ALA A 46 -21.79 -2.88 -14.62
CA ALA A 46 -21.21 -2.14 -15.75
C ALA A 46 -19.82 -1.55 -15.41
N HIS A 47 -19.47 -1.45 -14.13
CA HIS A 47 -18.21 -0.88 -13.65
C HIS A 47 -17.27 -1.95 -13.07
N TYR A 48 -17.80 -2.95 -12.35
CA TYR A 48 -17.02 -3.99 -11.68
C TYR A 48 -17.69 -5.36 -11.83
N GLU A 49 -16.91 -6.39 -12.13
CA GLU A 49 -17.41 -7.76 -12.30
C GLU A 49 -18.02 -8.31 -11.00
N ASP A 50 -17.33 -8.11 -9.88
CA ASP A 50 -17.77 -8.53 -8.56
C ASP A 50 -17.16 -7.66 -7.44
N ILE A 51 -17.37 -8.07 -6.19
CA ILE A 51 -16.86 -7.36 -5.02
C ILE A 51 -15.33 -7.44 -4.90
N TYR A 52 -14.72 -8.51 -5.41
CA TYR A 52 -13.28 -8.72 -5.36
C TYR A 52 -12.56 -7.88 -6.43
N ALA A 53 -13.15 -7.73 -7.61
CA ALA A 53 -12.68 -6.83 -8.66
C ALA A 53 -12.65 -5.38 -8.17
N LEU A 54 -13.71 -4.93 -7.47
CA LEU A 54 -13.73 -3.61 -6.83
C LEU A 54 -12.65 -3.48 -5.74
N ALA A 55 -12.52 -4.48 -4.86
CA ALA A 55 -11.49 -4.47 -3.82
C ALA A 55 -10.09 -4.36 -4.43
N ASN A 56 -9.78 -5.19 -5.43
CA ASN A 56 -8.50 -5.18 -6.13
C ASN A 56 -8.24 -3.83 -6.81
N ALA A 57 -9.25 -3.22 -7.45
CA ALA A 57 -9.11 -1.91 -8.08
C ALA A 57 -8.75 -0.82 -7.06
N LEU A 58 -9.41 -0.80 -5.91
CA LEU A 58 -9.14 0.15 -4.84
C LEU A 58 -7.79 -0.07 -4.17
N GLU A 59 -7.43 -1.33 -3.94
CA GLU A 59 -6.12 -1.72 -3.41
C GLU A 59 -4.99 -1.29 -4.34
N ASN A 60 -5.09 -1.59 -5.65
CA ASN A 60 -4.09 -1.17 -6.63
C ASN A 60 -3.97 0.35 -6.69
N LYS A 61 -5.11 1.07 -6.73
CA LYS A 61 -5.14 2.54 -6.70
C LYS A 61 -4.42 3.10 -5.46
N LEU A 62 -4.60 2.48 -4.29
CA LEU A 62 -3.90 2.88 -3.07
C LEU A 62 -2.40 2.57 -3.13
N ILE A 63 -2.02 1.38 -3.59
CA ILE A 63 -0.63 0.98 -3.78
C ILE A 63 0.08 1.96 -4.72
N ASP A 64 -0.52 2.29 -5.86
CA ASP A 64 0.03 3.24 -6.83
C ASP A 64 0.22 4.63 -6.21
N SER A 65 -0.75 5.10 -5.43
CA SER A 65 -0.66 6.37 -4.71
C SER A 65 0.50 6.38 -3.71
N ILE A 66 0.70 5.28 -2.96
CA ILE A 66 1.79 5.16 -1.99
C ILE A 66 3.14 5.11 -2.70
N LEU A 67 3.27 4.29 -3.75
CA LEU A 67 4.50 4.20 -4.56
C LEU A 67 4.86 5.53 -5.23
N ALA A 68 3.87 6.31 -5.64
CA ALA A 68 4.07 7.65 -6.19
C ALA A 68 4.50 8.67 -5.14
N SER A 69 4.09 8.50 -3.88
CA SER A 69 4.49 9.38 -2.77
C SER A 69 5.92 9.14 -2.28
N VAL A 70 6.45 7.92 -2.45
CA VAL A 70 7.85 7.60 -2.12
C VAL A 70 8.75 8.28 -3.17
N PRO A 71 9.58 9.26 -2.79
CA PRO A 71 10.36 10.06 -3.73
C PRO A 71 11.17 9.20 -4.70
N ARG A 72 11.21 9.61 -5.97
CA ARG A 72 12.22 9.20 -6.95
C ARG A 72 13.57 9.80 -6.58
N THR A 73 14.12 9.38 -5.44
CA THR A 73 15.52 9.68 -5.12
C THR A 73 16.37 9.20 -6.27
N ASN A 74 17.15 10.08 -6.89
CA ASN A 74 18.05 9.78 -8.01
C ASN A 74 18.61 8.37 -7.88
N ASP A 75 18.23 7.50 -8.81
CA ASP A 75 18.09 6.06 -8.60
C ASP A 75 19.42 5.28 -8.40
N SER A 76 20.56 5.96 -8.26
CA SER A 76 21.83 5.38 -7.83
C SER A 76 22.10 5.48 -6.31
N VAL A 77 21.33 6.27 -5.56
CA VAL A 77 21.60 6.59 -4.14
C VAL A 77 20.57 5.98 -3.17
N ALA A 78 19.43 5.48 -3.65
CA ALA A 78 18.29 5.09 -2.81
C ALA A 78 18.60 3.98 -1.79
N LEU A 79 19.35 2.94 -2.19
CA LEU A 79 19.83 1.91 -1.23
C LEU A 79 21.10 2.32 -0.49
N HIS A 80 21.79 3.37 -0.93
CA HIS A 80 22.82 4.01 -0.11
C HIS A 80 22.23 4.82 1.06
N GLN A 81 20.90 4.98 1.09
CA GLN A 81 20.15 5.66 2.14
C GLN A 81 18.92 4.83 2.54
N ALA A 82 19.14 3.58 2.97
CA ALA A 82 18.07 2.71 3.46
C ALA A 82 17.23 3.37 4.58
N GLU A 83 17.87 4.26 5.36
CA GLU A 83 17.21 5.15 6.31
C GLU A 83 16.15 6.03 5.63
N THR A 84 16.51 6.80 4.60
CA THR A 84 15.60 7.70 3.88
C THR A 84 14.42 6.92 3.32
N LEU A 85 14.67 5.80 2.62
CA LEU A 85 13.60 4.95 2.08
C LEU A 85 12.62 4.49 3.17
N THR A 86 13.16 4.05 4.31
CA THR A 86 12.35 3.57 5.44
C THR A 86 11.49 4.68 6.03
N ARG A 87 12.05 5.89 6.17
CA ARG A 87 11.32 7.07 6.67
C ARG A 87 10.18 7.47 5.72
N GLU A 88 10.45 7.53 4.42
CA GLU A 88 9.45 7.88 3.40
C GLU A 88 8.33 6.83 3.32
N LEU A 89 8.68 5.54 3.38
CA LEU A 89 7.69 4.47 3.42
C LEU A 89 6.80 4.56 4.65
N PHE A 90 7.38 4.78 5.83
CA PHE A 90 6.61 4.91 7.05
C PHE A 90 5.65 6.10 6.97
N HIS A 91 6.14 7.25 6.48
CA HIS A 91 5.30 8.43 6.31
C HIS A 91 4.15 8.18 5.34
N ALA A 92 4.42 7.54 4.20
CA ALA A 92 3.40 7.19 3.21
C ALA A 92 2.36 6.22 3.78
N PHE A 93 2.76 5.24 4.59
CA PHE A 93 1.83 4.33 5.27
C PHE A 93 0.96 5.07 6.29
N MET A 94 1.54 5.98 7.07
CA MET A 94 0.81 6.78 8.06
C MET A 94 -0.21 7.73 7.41
N GLN A 95 0.19 8.45 6.36
CA GLN A 95 -0.73 9.31 5.60
C GLN A 95 -1.95 8.56 5.06
N ASN A 96 -1.78 7.28 4.76
CA ASN A 96 -2.81 6.42 4.19
C ASN A 96 -3.40 5.42 5.21
N GLN A 97 -3.12 5.58 6.50
CA GLN A 97 -3.34 4.55 7.52
C GLN A 97 -4.78 4.00 7.53
N ARG A 98 -5.77 4.89 7.48
CA ARG A 98 -7.19 4.48 7.47
C ARG A 98 -7.49 3.59 6.26
N ALA A 99 -7.07 4.01 5.06
CA ALA A 99 -7.35 3.28 3.85
C ALA A 99 -6.60 1.93 3.82
N VAL A 100 -5.34 1.91 4.26
CA VAL A 100 -4.55 0.68 4.40
C VAL A 100 -5.24 -0.31 5.35
N ASN A 101 -5.66 0.14 6.53
CA ASN A 101 -6.31 -0.70 7.53
C ASN A 101 -7.68 -1.24 7.05
N ILE A 102 -8.44 -0.47 6.29
CA ILE A 102 -9.74 -0.91 5.77
C ILE A 102 -9.55 -1.93 4.64
N LEU A 103 -8.79 -1.57 3.59
CA LEU A 103 -8.66 -2.37 2.38
C LEU A 103 -7.93 -3.69 2.65
N PHE A 104 -6.82 -3.64 3.39
CA PHE A 104 -5.93 -4.77 3.62
C PHE A 104 -6.16 -5.48 4.97
N SER A 105 -7.29 -5.28 5.67
CA SER A 105 -7.56 -6.04 6.90
C SER A 105 -7.86 -7.52 6.66
N GLY A 106 -7.64 -8.35 7.68
CA GLY A 106 -8.00 -9.78 7.65
C GLY A 106 -7.13 -10.58 6.68
N SER A 107 -7.76 -11.38 5.82
CA SER A 107 -7.08 -12.26 4.85
C SER A 107 -6.17 -11.52 3.87
N ARG A 108 -6.33 -10.20 3.72
CA ARG A 108 -5.58 -9.36 2.78
C ARG A 108 -4.35 -8.66 3.37
N GLN A 109 -4.05 -8.83 4.66
CA GLN A 109 -2.96 -8.10 5.32
C GLN A 109 -1.59 -8.37 4.69
N GLY A 110 -1.33 -9.62 4.28
CA GLY A 110 -0.07 -9.98 3.62
C GLY A 110 0.07 -9.46 2.19
N ILE A 111 -1.02 -9.01 1.54
CA ILE A 111 -0.98 -8.51 0.16
C ILE A 111 -0.30 -7.15 0.10
N PHE A 112 -0.55 -6.29 1.10
CA PHE A 112 -0.10 -4.90 1.07
C PHE A 112 1.42 -4.75 0.94
N ALA A 113 2.18 -5.30 1.90
CA ALA A 113 3.63 -5.18 1.90
C ALA A 113 4.26 -5.82 0.66
N ASN A 114 3.73 -6.96 0.22
CA ASN A 114 4.21 -7.65 -0.99
C ASN A 114 3.99 -6.81 -2.25
N SER A 115 2.84 -6.13 -2.37
CA SER A 115 2.56 -5.24 -3.50
C SER A 115 3.46 -4.00 -3.51
N ILE A 116 3.71 -3.40 -2.33
CA ILE A 116 4.67 -2.29 -2.20
C ILE A 116 6.08 -2.75 -2.57
N GLU A 117 6.52 -3.89 -2.04
CA GLU A 117 7.85 -4.44 -2.33
C GLU A 117 8.01 -4.72 -3.83
N LYS A 118 7.01 -5.35 -4.45
CA LYS A 118 7.02 -5.62 -5.89
C LYS A 118 7.13 -4.32 -6.71
N GLY A 119 6.34 -3.31 -6.37
CA GLY A 119 6.36 -2.01 -7.06
C GLY A 119 7.70 -1.28 -6.92
N LEU A 120 8.27 -1.26 -5.72
CA LEU A 120 9.60 -0.67 -5.48
C LEU A 120 10.72 -1.45 -6.18
N ARG A 121 10.65 -2.78 -6.15
CA ARG A 121 11.61 -3.65 -6.83
C ARG A 121 11.63 -3.37 -8.32
N GLN A 122 10.46 -3.38 -8.96
CA GLN A 122 10.34 -3.06 -10.38
C GLN A 122 10.94 -1.68 -10.68
N ARG A 123 10.60 -0.66 -9.88
CA ARG A 123 11.11 0.69 -10.07
C ARG A 123 12.64 0.78 -9.93
N PHE A 124 13.23 0.07 -8.98
CA PHE A 124 14.68 0.03 -8.82
C PHE A 124 15.38 -0.75 -9.94
N GLU A 125 14.78 -1.83 -10.45
CA GLU A 125 15.30 -2.56 -11.61
C GLU A 125 15.23 -1.74 -12.90
N GLU A 126 14.15 -0.98 -13.10
CA GLU A 126 14.00 -0.08 -14.25
C GLU A 126 15.06 1.04 -14.27
N ALA A 127 15.43 1.53 -13.09
CA ALA A 127 16.37 2.63 -12.97
C ALA A 127 17.83 2.19 -12.84
N ASP A 128 18.07 0.99 -12.32
CA ASP A 128 19.37 0.35 -12.24
C ASP A 128 19.23 -1.17 -12.50
N PRO A 129 19.50 -1.62 -13.74
CA PRO A 129 19.41 -3.03 -14.11
C PRO A 129 20.32 -3.97 -13.31
N THR A 130 21.36 -3.46 -12.65
CA THR A 130 22.24 -4.26 -11.78
C THR A 130 21.55 -4.67 -10.48
N PHE A 131 20.49 -3.97 -10.07
CA PHE A 131 19.73 -4.27 -8.85
C PHE A 131 19.20 -5.71 -8.86
N ALA A 132 18.70 -6.20 -10.00
CA ALA A 132 18.15 -7.56 -10.10
C ALA A 132 19.20 -8.66 -9.84
N ALA A 133 20.47 -8.37 -10.11
CA ALA A 133 21.59 -9.29 -9.89
C ALA A 133 22.19 -9.16 -8.47
N ASP A 134 21.90 -8.07 -7.76
CA ASP A 134 22.42 -7.80 -6.42
C ASP A 134 21.46 -8.34 -5.34
N LEU A 135 21.76 -9.55 -4.86
CA LEU A 135 20.99 -10.21 -3.82
C LEU A 135 20.93 -9.41 -2.51
N ASN A 136 22.01 -8.71 -2.14
CA ASN A 136 22.08 -7.95 -0.90
C ASN A 136 21.13 -6.75 -0.95
N ARG A 137 21.11 -6.03 -2.07
CA ARG A 137 20.16 -4.93 -2.30
C ARG A 137 18.72 -5.44 -2.33
N GLY A 138 18.49 -6.61 -2.92
CA GLY A 138 17.19 -7.27 -2.93
C GLY A 138 16.67 -7.63 -1.54
N ILE A 139 17.53 -8.20 -0.69
CA ILE A 139 17.20 -8.58 0.70
C ILE A 139 16.98 -7.33 1.56
N LEU A 140 17.83 -6.31 1.41
CA LEU A 140 17.71 -5.05 2.16
C LEU A 140 16.38 -4.37 1.86
N LEU A 141 15.95 -4.34 0.59
CA LEU A 141 14.65 -3.82 0.19
C LEU A 141 13.51 -4.57 0.90
N SER A 142 13.50 -5.91 0.82
CA SER A 142 12.48 -6.72 1.48
C SER A 142 12.44 -6.45 2.98
N PHE A 143 13.61 -6.39 3.63
CA PHE A 143 13.70 -6.08 5.05
C PHE A 143 13.13 -4.70 5.39
N CYS A 144 13.47 -3.66 4.63
CA CYS A 144 12.96 -2.31 4.86
C CYS A 144 11.44 -2.23 4.69
N VAL A 145 10.90 -2.79 3.60
CA VAL A 145 9.45 -2.73 3.32
C VAL A 145 8.65 -3.52 4.36
N GLN A 146 9.05 -4.77 4.59
CA GLN A 146 8.34 -5.66 5.50
C GLN A 146 8.48 -5.16 6.94
N GLY A 147 9.69 -4.81 7.37
CA GLY A 147 9.95 -4.26 8.71
C GLY A 147 9.18 -2.98 8.98
N CYS A 148 9.17 -2.05 8.01
CA CYS A 148 8.40 -0.81 8.11
C CYS A 148 6.90 -1.08 8.21
N PHE A 149 6.35 -1.95 7.35
CA PHE A 149 4.93 -2.28 7.38
C PHE A 149 4.51 -2.94 8.70
N TYR A 150 5.26 -3.94 9.20
CA TYR A 150 4.93 -4.61 10.46
C TYR A 150 5.06 -3.68 11.66
N ALA A 151 6.05 -2.78 11.65
CA ALA A 151 6.17 -1.75 12.68
C ALA A 151 4.97 -0.79 12.66
N PHE A 152 4.58 -0.32 11.48
CA PHE A 152 3.36 0.48 11.27
C PHE A 152 2.10 -0.26 11.76
N ALA A 153 1.87 -1.48 11.30
CA ALA A 153 0.64 -2.23 11.57
C ALA A 153 0.46 -2.57 13.05
N ASN A 154 1.55 -2.87 13.76
CA ASN A 154 1.48 -3.37 15.14
C ASN A 154 1.77 -2.31 16.21
N ASN A 155 2.46 -1.21 15.87
CA ASN A 155 2.99 -0.27 16.86
C ASN A 155 2.59 1.19 16.65
N SER A 156 2.00 1.57 15.51
CA SER A 156 1.61 2.97 15.23
C SER A 156 0.66 3.57 16.27
N SER A 157 -0.14 2.75 16.96
CA SER A 157 -1.03 3.21 18.05
C SER A 157 -0.41 3.15 19.45
N ARG A 158 0.80 2.58 19.59
CA ARG A 158 1.45 2.27 20.87
C ARG A 158 2.70 3.12 21.16
N MET A 159 3.22 3.79 20.15
CA MET A 159 4.47 4.55 20.23
C MET A 159 4.34 5.89 19.51
N ASP A 160 5.11 6.88 19.95
CA ASP A 160 5.28 8.14 19.22
C ASP A 160 5.82 7.86 17.81
N GLU A 161 5.14 8.40 16.80
CA GLU A 161 5.45 8.16 15.39
C GLU A 161 6.87 8.62 15.04
N GLY A 162 7.30 9.78 15.55
CA GLY A 162 8.64 10.32 15.32
C GLY A 162 9.73 9.37 15.83
N LYS A 163 9.58 8.88 17.06
CA LYS A 163 10.50 7.89 17.63
C LYS A 163 10.53 6.57 16.87
N LEU A 164 9.37 6.10 16.40
CA LEU A 164 9.30 4.86 15.64
C LEU A 164 10.01 4.98 14.29
N VAL A 165 9.81 6.10 13.59
CA VAL A 165 10.51 6.42 12.33
C VAL A 165 12.02 6.50 12.53
N GLU A 166 12.47 7.19 13.59
CA GLU A 166 13.90 7.29 13.90
C GLU A 166 14.52 5.92 14.19
N LEU A 167 13.84 5.08 14.96
CA LEU A 167 14.31 3.72 15.27
C LEU A 167 14.42 2.87 14.00
N LEU A 168 13.37 2.85 13.17
CA LEU A 168 13.38 2.08 11.92
C LEU A 168 14.44 2.57 10.95
N GLY A 169 14.62 3.89 10.84
CA GLY A 169 15.68 4.49 10.05
C GLY A 169 17.08 4.07 10.50
N ALA A 170 17.32 4.07 11.82
CA ALA A 170 18.59 3.63 12.39
C ALA A 170 18.85 2.13 12.13
N ILE A 171 17.83 1.27 12.24
CA ILE A 171 17.94 -0.16 11.93
C ILE A 171 18.28 -0.37 10.45
N ALA A 172 17.58 0.33 9.54
CA ALA A 172 17.81 0.22 8.10
C ALA A 172 19.24 0.66 7.73
N LYS A 173 19.73 1.76 8.33
CA LYS A 173 21.11 2.23 8.16
C LYS A 173 22.14 1.22 8.64
N ALA A 174 21.91 0.61 9.80
CA ALA A 174 22.79 -0.42 10.34
C ALA A 174 22.83 -1.65 9.43
N ALA A 175 21.66 -2.12 8.96
CA ALA A 175 21.54 -3.25 8.04
C ALA A 175 22.30 -3.02 6.72
N GLN A 176 22.26 -1.78 6.20
CA GLN A 176 22.99 -1.39 5.00
C GLN A 176 24.52 -1.43 5.16
N SER A 177 25.02 -1.28 6.39
CA SER A 177 26.46 -1.19 6.69
C SER A 177 27.11 -2.56 6.96
N ILE A 178 26.35 -3.66 6.86
CA ILE A 178 26.85 -5.02 7.05
C ILE A 178 27.56 -5.45 5.76
N GLU A 179 28.88 -5.57 5.81
CA GLU A 179 29.68 -6.18 4.75
C GLU A 179 29.71 -7.72 4.93
N PHE A 180 29.56 -8.45 3.81
CA PHE A 180 29.67 -9.92 3.76
C PHE A 180 30.92 -10.34 2.99
#